data_AF-A0A3P6QE43-F1
#
_entry.id   AF-A0A3P6QE43-F1
#
_cell.length_a   1.000
_cell.length_b   1.000
_cell.length_c   1.000
_cell.angle_alpha   90.00
_cell.angle_beta   90.00
_cell.angle_gamma   90.00
#
_symmetry.space_group_name_H-M   'P 1'
#
loop_
_entity.id
_entity.type
_entity.pdbx_description
1 polymer ?
#
loop_
_entity_poly.entity_id
_entity_poly.type
_entity_poly.pdbx_seq_one_letter_code
_entity_poly.pdbx_strand_id
1 'polypeptide(L)'
;MKRLQADPEVRDFVSSIPSDLRRELDSPNSQQRYTVFAPKNSAWNSAKNKASSPQAVESLVRAHVMDSMVCRNSIDPQKRIIGQTKNKSPLNAVQKPDGSRVVFDACGSEVPLRNLDKMAGNGVVHVTDQVLWGTEAMDLQEALQCLSKDSKSDLSRAAQEMARCNINVRPQENVVVLLPNKKALQGAQGLDPCSVYSHNILTSSDCQMKNGNGVGVTQECQFQSKYTAPNGDKPVVTNQYIRERDGSKVTVTQLSLLAHRYRMSFCAKKWFRFLKV
;
A
#
# COMPACT_ATOMS: atom_id res chain seq x y z
N MET A 1 7.56 9.54 22.26
CA MET A 1 8.45 10.38 21.42
C MET A 1 9.86 10.57 21.98
N LYS A 2 10.05 10.70 23.30
CA LYS A 2 11.36 10.98 23.92
C LYS A 2 12.55 10.17 23.38
N ARG A 3 12.38 8.85 23.17
CA ARG A 3 13.43 7.98 22.62
C ARG A 3 13.87 8.38 21.21
N LEU A 4 12.93 8.76 20.34
CA LEU A 4 13.20 9.21 18.98
C LEU A 4 13.88 10.58 18.97
N GLN A 5 13.44 11.49 19.83
CA GLN A 5 14.00 12.85 19.92
C GLN A 5 15.42 12.88 20.49
N ALA A 6 15.77 11.91 21.33
CA ALA A 6 17.11 11.78 21.91
C ALA A 6 18.15 11.21 20.93
N ASP A 7 17.73 10.72 19.77
CA ASP A 7 18.61 10.07 18.79
C ASP A 7 18.93 11.03 17.63
N PRO A 8 20.16 11.58 17.55
CA PRO A 8 20.52 12.54 16.52
C PRO A 8 20.55 11.93 15.11
N GLU A 9 20.72 10.61 14.97
CA GLU A 9 20.79 9.94 13.67
C GLU A 9 19.46 9.97 12.90
N VAL A 10 18.33 10.17 13.59
CA VAL A 10 16.98 10.07 13.02
C VAL A 10 16.17 11.36 13.16
N ARG A 11 16.80 12.46 13.61
CA ARG A 11 16.13 13.74 13.90
C ARG A 11 15.30 14.28 12.73
N ASP A 12 15.76 14.08 11.49
CA ASP A 12 15.10 14.62 10.31
C ASP A 12 13.80 13.85 10.03
N PHE A 13 13.79 12.52 10.24
CA PHE A 13 12.57 11.73 10.23
C PHE A 13 11.60 12.17 11.33
N VAL A 14 12.11 12.39 12.55
CA VAL A 14 11.30 12.85 13.69
C VAL A 14 10.65 14.21 13.44
N SER A 15 11.31 15.09 12.69
CA SER A 15 10.78 16.39 12.27
C SER A 15 9.59 16.27 11.30
N SER A 16 9.54 15.18 10.54
CA SER A 16 8.48 14.91 9.56
C SER A 16 7.26 14.18 10.13
N ILE A 17 7.30 13.73 11.40
CA ILE A 17 6.18 13.02 12.02
C ILE A 17 4.96 13.95 12.15
N PRO A 18 3.80 13.63 11.52
CA PRO A 18 2.61 14.47 11.54
C PRO A 18 2.04 14.57 12.95
N SER A 19 1.33 15.66 13.24
CA SER A 19 0.95 16.03 14.61
C SER A 19 0.06 15.00 15.31
N ASP A 20 -0.82 14.33 14.58
CA ASP A 20 -1.69 13.26 15.09
C ASP A 20 -0.88 12.03 15.50
N LEU A 21 0.01 11.56 14.62
CA LEU A 21 0.88 10.43 14.90
C LEU A 21 1.87 10.76 16.02
N ARG A 22 2.32 12.02 16.10
CA ARG A 22 3.17 12.50 17.18
C ARG A 22 2.47 12.40 18.54
N ARG A 23 1.20 12.81 18.63
CA ARG A 23 0.40 12.71 19.86
C ARG A 23 0.23 11.25 20.30
N GLU A 24 -0.03 10.35 19.35
CA GLU A 24 -0.10 8.92 19.63
C GLU A 24 1.22 8.37 20.20
N LEU A 25 2.33 8.62 19.50
CA LEU A 25 3.65 8.14 19.88
C LEU A 25 4.19 8.77 21.17
N ASP A 26 3.64 9.92 21.60
CA ASP A 26 4.03 10.59 22.83
C ASP A 26 3.23 10.18 24.06
N SER A 27 2.28 9.25 23.94
CA SER A 27 1.53 8.73 25.08
C SER A 27 2.26 7.51 25.70
N PRO A 28 3.10 7.66 26.74
CA PRO A 28 3.89 6.56 27.29
C PRO A 28 3.04 5.49 28.00
N ASN A 29 1.85 5.86 28.46
CA ASN A 29 0.96 5.00 29.25
C ASN A 29 -0.22 4.47 28.44
N SER A 30 -0.19 4.58 27.11
CA SER A 30 -1.20 3.92 26.28
C SER A 30 -1.11 2.40 26.43
N GLN A 31 -2.24 1.70 26.48
CA GLN A 31 -2.27 0.24 26.29
C GLN A 31 -1.77 -0.15 24.89
N GLN A 32 -1.87 0.78 23.94
CA GLN A 32 -1.32 0.62 22.60
C GLN A 32 0.20 0.50 22.64
N ARG A 33 0.73 -0.36 21.78
CA ARG A 33 2.16 -0.58 21.59
C ARG A 33 2.56 -0.24 20.16
N TYR A 34 3.76 0.30 20.00
CA TYR A 34 4.29 0.73 18.72
C TYR A 34 5.66 0.15 18.39
N THR A 35 5.92 -0.01 17.10
CA THR A 35 7.26 -0.17 16.55
C THR A 35 7.50 0.93 15.54
N VAL A 36 8.64 1.63 15.66
CA VAL A 36 9.07 2.66 14.71
C VAL A 36 10.37 2.21 14.06
N PHE A 37 10.33 2.06 12.73
CA PHE A 37 11.52 1.87 11.91
C PHE A 37 12.04 3.25 11.52
N ALA A 38 13.00 3.80 12.26
CA ALA A 38 13.44 5.18 12.09
C ALA A 38 14.62 5.25 11.09
N PRO A 39 14.42 5.78 9.86
CA PRO A 39 15.49 5.90 8.90
C PRO A 39 16.50 6.96 9.33
N LYS A 40 17.79 6.69 9.07
CA LYS A 40 18.86 7.67 9.24
C LYS A 40 18.59 8.92 8.43
N ASN A 41 19.05 10.07 8.92
CA ASN A 41 18.88 11.39 8.31
C ASN A 41 19.22 11.42 6.81
N SER A 42 20.35 10.81 6.40
CA SER A 42 20.76 10.76 4.99
C SER A 42 19.77 9.99 4.12
N ALA A 43 19.29 8.84 4.59
CA ALA A 43 18.29 8.04 3.90
C ALA A 43 16.93 8.75 3.85
N TRP A 44 16.51 9.35 4.97
CA TRP A 44 15.25 10.09 5.06
C TRP A 44 15.21 11.30 4.13
N ASN A 45 16.24 12.15 4.15
CA ASN A 45 16.29 13.35 3.31
C ASN A 45 16.32 13.00 1.82
N SER A 46 17.07 11.94 1.46
CA SER A 46 17.09 11.44 0.08
C SER A 46 15.71 10.97 -0.41
N ALA A 47 14.94 10.32 0.46
CA ALA A 47 13.59 9.86 0.14
C ALA A 47 12.58 11.02 0.12
N LYS A 48 12.65 11.94 1.09
CA LYS A 48 11.79 13.12 1.18
C LYS A 48 11.87 13.99 -0.08
N ASN A 49 13.07 14.14 -0.65
CA ASN A 49 13.27 14.88 -1.89
C ASN A 49 12.69 14.19 -3.15
N LYS A 50 12.42 12.89 -3.07
CA LYS A 50 11.81 12.09 -4.14
C LYS A 50 10.31 11.91 -3.97
N ALA A 51 9.76 12.23 -2.79
CA ALA A 51 8.33 12.10 -2.55
C ALA A 51 7.56 13.06 -3.46
N SER A 52 6.52 12.55 -4.11
CA SER A 52 5.75 13.29 -5.13
C SER A 52 4.95 14.49 -4.57
N SER A 53 4.69 14.51 -3.26
CA SER A 53 3.90 15.56 -2.59
C SER A 53 4.12 15.56 -1.07
N PRO A 54 3.67 16.61 -0.34
CA PRO A 54 3.63 16.59 1.12
C PRO A 54 2.82 15.43 1.70
N GLN A 55 1.72 15.04 1.03
CA GLN A 55 0.90 13.89 1.40
C GLN A 55 1.67 12.58 1.21
N ALA A 56 2.47 12.46 0.15
CA ALA A 56 3.37 11.32 -0.04
C ALA A 56 4.40 11.23 1.10
N VAL A 57 4.95 12.35 1.57
CA VAL A 57 5.85 12.37 2.74
C VAL A 57 5.13 11.87 3.99
N GLU A 58 3.89 12.30 4.23
CA GLU A 58 3.12 11.85 5.39
C GLU A 58 2.84 10.34 5.33
N SER A 59 2.39 9.85 4.17
CA SER A 59 2.19 8.42 3.94
C SER A 59 3.47 7.62 4.15
N LEU A 60 4.60 8.15 3.66
CA LEU A 60 5.92 7.56 3.85
C LEU A 60 6.29 7.48 5.34
N VAL A 61 6.03 8.52 6.14
CA VAL A 61 6.22 8.44 7.60
C VAL A 61 5.35 7.32 8.20
N ARG A 62 4.08 7.24 7.81
CA ARG A 62 3.15 6.22 8.32
C ARG A 62 3.55 4.80 7.90
N ALA A 63 4.29 4.64 6.79
CA ALA A 63 4.86 3.35 6.40
C ALA A 63 5.96 2.86 7.37
N HIS A 64 6.54 3.74 8.18
CA HIS A 64 7.60 3.41 9.15
C HIS A 64 7.10 3.14 10.57
N VAL A 65 5.78 3.21 10.81
CA VAL A 65 5.20 3.02 12.14
C VAL A 65 4.21 1.87 12.12
N MET A 66 4.24 1.01 13.14
CA MET A 66 3.30 -0.10 13.32
C MET A 66 2.53 0.02 14.64
N ASP A 67 1.31 -0.52 14.65
CA ASP A 67 0.44 -0.65 15.83
C ASP A 67 0.67 -1.94 16.62
N SER A 68 1.90 -2.47 16.56
CA SER A 68 2.34 -3.62 17.33
C SER A 68 3.79 -3.44 17.75
N MET A 69 4.18 -4.08 18.85
CA MET A 69 5.57 -4.15 19.28
C MET A 69 6.22 -5.39 18.67
N VAL A 70 7.17 -5.17 17.78
CA VAL A 70 8.02 -6.18 17.15
C VAL A 70 9.44 -5.96 17.63
N CYS A 71 9.90 -6.80 18.55
CA CYS A 71 11.29 -6.79 19.03
C CYS A 71 12.18 -7.64 18.11
N ARG A 72 13.50 -7.46 18.16
CA ARG A 72 14.45 -8.24 17.33
C ARG A 72 14.23 -9.75 17.43
N ASN A 73 14.01 -10.24 18.64
CA ASN A 73 13.90 -11.67 18.92
C ASN A 73 12.60 -12.29 18.39
N SER A 74 11.58 -11.49 18.05
CA SER A 74 10.37 -12.00 17.38
C SER A 74 10.53 -12.11 15.86
N ILE A 75 11.64 -11.60 15.29
CA ILE A 75 11.96 -11.75 13.87
C ILE A 75 12.82 -13.01 13.72
N ASP A 76 12.22 -14.05 13.14
CA ASP A 76 12.84 -15.36 12.94
C ASP A 76 13.32 -15.58 11.49
N PRO A 77 14.02 -16.70 11.20
CA PRO A 77 14.58 -16.97 9.88
C PRO A 77 13.56 -17.20 8.76
N GLN A 78 12.28 -17.38 9.08
CA GLN A 78 11.24 -17.46 8.06
C GLN A 78 10.77 -16.05 7.70
N LYS A 79 10.73 -15.75 6.40
CA LYS A 79 10.12 -14.50 5.92
C LYS A 79 8.63 -14.55 6.22
N ARG A 80 8.18 -13.75 7.20
CA ARG A 80 6.77 -13.70 7.64
C ARG A 80 6.25 -12.27 7.65
N ILE A 81 4.94 -12.15 7.50
CA ILE A 81 4.22 -10.90 7.74
C ILE A 81 4.24 -10.65 9.24
N ILE A 82 4.80 -9.52 9.66
CA ILE A 82 4.90 -9.12 11.08
C ILE A 82 3.78 -8.18 11.53
N GLY A 83 2.93 -7.76 10.60
CA GLY A 83 1.77 -6.91 10.86
C GLY A 83 1.54 -5.90 9.74
N GLN A 84 0.77 -4.86 10.05
CA GLN A 84 0.50 -3.73 9.15
C GLN A 84 1.09 -2.44 9.72
N THR A 85 1.53 -1.57 8.82
CA THR A 85 1.98 -0.22 9.14
C THR A 85 0.79 0.71 9.39
N LYS A 86 1.03 1.91 9.92
CA LYS A 86 0.03 2.98 10.05
C LYS A 86 -0.52 3.40 8.69
N ASN A 87 0.22 3.15 7.62
CA ASN A 87 -0.23 3.32 6.26
C ASN A 87 -1.02 2.11 5.69
N LYS A 88 -1.36 1.11 6.52
CA LYS A 88 -2.16 -0.07 6.16
C LYS A 88 -1.51 -1.02 5.16
N SER A 89 -0.20 -0.89 4.95
CA SER A 89 0.59 -1.83 4.17
C SER A 89 1.10 -2.98 5.05
N PRO A 90 0.99 -4.25 4.61
CA PRO A 90 1.60 -5.36 5.32
C PRO A 90 3.13 -5.25 5.25
N LEU A 91 3.80 -5.53 6.37
CA LEU A 91 5.26 -5.52 6.45
C LEU A 91 5.78 -6.94 6.68
N ASN A 92 6.80 -7.32 5.93
CA ASN A 92 7.50 -8.58 6.12
C ASN A 92 8.84 -8.35 6.78
N ALA A 93 9.29 -9.30 7.60
CA ALA A 93 10.64 -9.29 8.19
C ALA A 93 11.27 -10.68 8.14
N VAL A 94 12.59 -10.74 8.20
CA VAL A 94 13.34 -12.00 8.28
C VAL A 94 14.67 -11.82 9.01
N GLN A 95 15.08 -12.86 9.72
CA GLN A 95 16.45 -13.06 10.18
C GLN A 95 17.28 -13.72 9.09
N LYS A 96 18.39 -13.07 8.73
CA LYS A 96 19.38 -13.62 7.81
C LYS A 96 20.29 -14.64 8.52
N PRO A 97 20.96 -15.54 7.77
CA PRO A 97 21.89 -16.52 8.34
C PRO A 97 23.05 -15.89 9.14
N ASP A 98 23.48 -14.69 8.76
CA ASP A 98 24.51 -13.91 9.49
C ASP A 98 24.00 -13.27 10.80
N GLY A 99 22.73 -13.51 11.17
CA GLY A 99 22.08 -12.95 12.34
C GLY A 99 21.55 -11.52 12.15
N SER A 100 21.80 -10.87 11.01
CA SER A 100 21.20 -9.57 10.69
C SER A 100 19.68 -9.70 10.51
N ARG A 101 18.96 -8.58 10.69
CA ARG A 101 17.51 -8.50 10.49
C ARG A 101 17.22 -7.51 9.39
N VAL A 102 16.32 -7.88 8.49
CA VAL A 102 15.81 -6.99 7.44
C VAL A 102 14.30 -6.96 7.48
N VAL A 103 13.74 -5.81 7.14
CA VAL A 103 12.33 -5.67 6.75
C VAL A 103 12.25 -5.47 5.25
N PHE A 104 11.12 -5.80 4.64
CA PHE A 104 10.91 -5.64 3.21
C PHE A 104 9.93 -4.51 2.95
N ASP A 105 10.31 -3.56 2.09
CA ASP A 105 9.42 -2.50 1.64
C ASP A 105 8.35 -3.04 0.65
N ALA A 106 7.49 -2.16 0.15
CA ALA A 106 6.45 -2.54 -0.81
C ALA A 106 7.01 -3.05 -2.15
N CYS A 107 8.24 -2.67 -2.50
CA CYS A 107 8.95 -3.11 -3.71
C CYS A 107 9.67 -4.45 -3.53
N GLY A 108 9.62 -5.04 -2.33
CA GLY A 108 10.37 -6.23 -1.98
C GLY A 108 11.86 -5.99 -1.71
N SER A 109 12.29 -4.73 -1.62
CA SER A 109 13.67 -4.38 -1.28
C SER A 109 13.96 -4.67 0.18
N GLU A 110 15.17 -5.17 0.46
CA GLU A 110 15.62 -5.41 1.82
C GLU A 110 16.10 -4.12 2.47
N VAL A 111 15.48 -3.76 3.59
CA VAL A 111 15.85 -2.63 4.43
C VAL A 111 16.49 -3.17 5.71
N PRO A 112 17.82 -3.04 5.85
CA PRO A 112 18.53 -3.52 7.03
C PRO A 112 18.14 -2.75 8.29
N LEU A 113 17.86 -3.49 9.34
CA LEU A 113 17.64 -2.93 10.67
C LEU A 113 18.99 -2.79 11.40
N ARG A 114 19.24 -1.58 11.91
CA ARG A 114 20.41 -1.17 12.70
C ARG A 114 19.96 -0.69 14.07
N ASN A 115 20.88 -0.73 15.03
CA ASN A 115 20.63 -0.25 16.40
C ASN A 115 19.25 -0.68 16.92
N LEU A 116 19.04 -2.01 16.89
CA LEU A 116 17.79 -2.68 17.20
C LEU A 116 17.40 -2.52 18.67
N ASP A 117 16.11 -2.71 18.95
CA ASP A 117 15.53 -2.79 20.31
C ASP A 117 15.77 -1.55 21.18
N LYS A 118 15.72 -0.34 20.59
CA LYS A 118 15.71 0.90 21.38
C LYS A 118 14.36 1.05 22.09
N MET A 119 14.26 0.48 23.29
CA MET A 119 13.03 0.44 24.08
C MET A 119 12.58 1.84 24.52
N ALA A 120 11.26 2.04 24.47
CA ALA A 120 10.52 3.19 24.96
C ALA A 120 9.31 2.74 25.79
N GLY A 121 8.71 3.64 26.58
CA GLY A 121 7.60 3.28 27.48
C GLY A 121 6.39 2.64 26.77
N ASN A 122 6.10 3.05 25.55
CA ASN A 122 4.98 2.58 24.75
C ASN A 122 5.39 1.78 23.49
N GLY A 123 6.65 1.38 23.36
CA GLY A 123 7.10 0.79 22.10
C GLY A 123 8.60 0.53 21.98
N VAL A 124 9.02 0.25 20.76
CA VAL A 124 10.41 -0.01 20.39
C VAL A 124 10.77 0.75 19.12
N VAL A 125 12.01 1.23 19.05
CA VAL A 125 12.57 1.85 17.85
C VAL A 125 13.66 0.95 17.28
N HIS A 126 13.65 0.77 15.96
CA HIS A 126 14.75 0.17 15.20
C HIS A 126 15.24 1.21 14.20
N VAL A 127 16.54 1.48 14.16
CA VAL A 127 17.08 2.41 13.16
C VAL A 127 17.22 1.68 11.82
N THR A 128 17.07 2.37 10.69
CA THR A 128 17.26 1.77 9.36
C THR A 128 18.22 2.59 8.52
N ASP A 129 19.04 1.90 7.72
CA ASP A 129 19.94 2.56 6.76
C ASP A 129 19.21 2.99 5.47
N GLN A 130 17.97 2.52 5.28
CA GLN A 130 17.13 2.82 4.13
C GLN A 130 15.70 3.11 4.58
N VAL A 131 14.90 3.67 3.67
CA VAL A 131 13.50 4.01 3.88
C VAL A 131 12.61 2.85 3.42
N LEU A 132 11.58 2.56 4.22
CA LEU A 132 10.47 1.69 3.86
C LEU A 132 9.55 2.41 2.87
N TRP A 133 9.77 2.17 1.58
CA TRP A 133 8.92 2.69 0.53
C TRP A 133 7.55 1.99 0.51
N GLY A 134 6.50 2.79 0.42
CA GLY A 134 5.17 2.33 0.04
C GLY A 134 4.77 2.95 -1.30
N THR A 135 3.91 2.25 -2.04
CA THR A 135 3.48 2.67 -3.39
C THR A 135 2.68 3.97 -3.39
N GLU A 136 2.07 4.31 -2.26
CA GLU A 136 1.32 5.55 -2.04
C GLU A 136 2.19 6.82 -1.97
N ALA A 137 3.50 6.65 -1.90
CA ALA A 137 4.46 7.76 -1.93
C ALA A 137 5.10 7.94 -3.32
N MET A 138 4.61 7.20 -4.32
CA MET A 138 5.15 7.11 -5.68
C MET A 138 4.08 7.54 -6.68
N ASP A 139 4.51 7.95 -7.88
CA ASP A 139 3.58 7.99 -9.02
C ASP A 139 3.27 6.58 -9.55
N LEU A 140 2.35 6.48 -10.52
CA LEU A 140 1.92 5.18 -11.04
C LEU A 140 3.05 4.41 -11.70
N GLN A 141 3.87 5.10 -12.50
CA GLN A 141 4.94 4.46 -13.23
C GLN A 141 6.03 3.97 -12.28
N GLU A 142 6.38 4.78 -11.29
CA GLU A 142 7.30 4.46 -10.20
C GLU A 142 6.79 3.28 -9.37
N ALA A 143 5.50 3.28 -8.99
CA ALA A 143 4.88 2.19 -8.24
C ALA A 143 4.89 0.87 -9.04
N LEU A 144 4.59 0.90 -10.34
CA LEU A 144 4.64 -0.28 -11.20
C LEU A 144 6.07 -0.79 -11.36
N GLN A 145 7.04 0.11 -11.56
CA GLN A 145 8.46 -0.27 -11.61
C GLN A 145 8.91 -0.88 -10.28
N CYS A 146 8.55 -0.28 -9.14
CA CYS A 146 8.77 -0.79 -7.80
C CYS A 146 8.24 -2.23 -7.63
N LEU A 147 6.96 -2.45 -7.94
CA LEU A 147 6.32 -3.76 -7.79
C LEU A 147 6.85 -4.81 -8.77
N SER A 148 7.37 -4.40 -9.93
CA SER A 148 7.99 -5.30 -10.90
C SER A 148 9.32 -5.89 -10.43
N LYS A 149 10.01 -5.23 -9.48
CA LYS A 149 11.33 -5.67 -8.97
C LYS A 149 11.24 -6.89 -8.07
N ASP A 150 10.15 -7.08 -7.33
CA ASP A 150 9.95 -8.25 -6.49
C ASP A 150 9.57 -9.48 -7.34
N SER A 151 10.57 -10.17 -7.89
CA SER A 151 10.37 -11.37 -8.70
C SER A 151 9.62 -12.49 -7.96
N LYS A 152 9.58 -12.46 -6.62
CA LYS A 152 8.85 -13.42 -5.79
C LYS A 152 7.39 -13.03 -5.60
N SER A 153 7.01 -11.78 -5.90
CA SER A 153 5.63 -11.31 -5.85
C SER A 153 4.80 -11.86 -7.00
N ASP A 154 3.56 -12.24 -6.70
CA ASP A 154 2.56 -12.64 -7.71
C ASP A 154 2.00 -11.48 -8.52
N LEU A 155 2.45 -10.25 -8.24
CA LEU A 155 2.07 -9.02 -8.94
C LEU A 155 3.14 -8.54 -9.92
N SER A 156 4.37 -9.03 -9.83
CA SER A 156 5.52 -8.52 -10.59
C SER A 156 5.29 -8.52 -12.10
N ARG A 157 4.75 -9.61 -12.63
CA ARG A 157 4.38 -9.74 -14.04
C ARG A 157 3.35 -8.70 -14.46
N ALA A 158 2.26 -8.56 -13.69
CA ALA A 158 1.22 -7.58 -14.00
C ALA A 158 1.76 -6.15 -13.95
N ALA A 159 2.60 -5.85 -12.96
CA ALA A 159 3.23 -4.53 -12.83
C ALA A 159 4.12 -4.21 -14.04
N GLN A 160 4.92 -5.18 -14.48
CA GLN A 160 5.79 -5.05 -15.64
C GLN A 160 5.00 -4.87 -16.95
N GLU A 161 3.95 -5.66 -17.17
CA GLU A 161 3.11 -5.56 -18.36
C GLU A 161 2.35 -4.23 -18.39
N MET A 162 1.75 -3.84 -17.26
CA MET A 162 1.02 -2.57 -17.13
C MET A 162 1.93 -1.35 -17.34
N ALA A 163 3.15 -1.38 -16.82
CA ALA A 163 4.15 -0.33 -17.02
C ALA A 163 4.48 -0.08 -18.50
N ARG A 164 4.38 -1.11 -19.36
CA ARG A 164 4.65 -0.98 -20.81
C ARG A 164 3.49 -0.33 -21.58
N CYS A 165 2.30 -0.33 -21.00
CA CYS A 165 1.13 0.26 -21.63
C CYS A 165 1.10 1.79 -21.55
N ASN A 166 2.00 2.42 -20.77
CA ASN A 166 2.11 3.87 -20.63
C ASN A 166 0.76 4.56 -20.42
N ILE A 167 -0.08 4.00 -19.55
CA ILE A 167 -1.45 4.48 -19.36
C ILE A 167 -1.39 5.84 -18.69
N ASN A 168 -1.93 6.85 -19.36
CA ASN A 168 -1.88 8.24 -18.89
C ASN A 168 -2.76 8.44 -17.66
N VAL A 169 -2.13 8.68 -16.51
CA VAL A 169 -2.76 9.13 -15.27
C VAL A 169 -2.18 10.48 -14.91
N ARG A 170 -3.04 11.50 -14.79
CA ARG A 170 -2.58 12.85 -14.46
C ARG A 170 -2.31 12.94 -12.96
N PRO A 171 -1.30 13.70 -12.51
CA PRO A 171 -0.95 13.81 -11.08
C PRO A 171 -2.10 14.23 -10.14
N GLN A 172 -3.08 14.97 -10.66
CA GLN A 172 -4.24 15.45 -9.92
C GLN A 172 -5.42 14.45 -9.89
N GLU A 173 -5.34 13.35 -10.64
CA GLU A 173 -6.40 12.34 -10.68
C GLU A 173 -6.25 11.37 -9.50
N ASN A 174 -7.27 11.29 -8.66
CA ASN A 174 -7.36 10.25 -7.65
C ASN A 174 -7.71 8.91 -8.32
N VAL A 175 -6.71 8.06 -8.49
CA VAL A 175 -6.88 6.75 -9.13
C VAL A 175 -6.81 5.59 -8.13
N VAL A 176 -7.59 4.57 -8.42
CA VAL A 176 -7.48 3.25 -7.81
C VAL A 176 -6.99 2.30 -8.90
N VAL A 177 -5.89 1.61 -8.62
CA VAL A 177 -5.33 0.63 -9.55
C VAL A 177 -5.57 -0.78 -9.04
N LEU A 178 -6.24 -1.58 -9.86
CA LEU A 178 -6.51 -2.98 -9.60
C LEU A 178 -5.45 -3.84 -10.30
N LEU A 179 -4.39 -4.20 -9.59
CA LEU A 179 -3.33 -5.00 -10.19
C LEU A 179 -3.66 -6.51 -10.06
N PRO A 180 -3.84 -7.24 -11.19
CA PRO A 180 -4.16 -8.67 -11.15
C PRO A 180 -2.98 -9.51 -10.67
N ASN A 181 -3.26 -10.59 -9.93
CA ASN A 181 -2.25 -11.59 -9.63
C ASN A 181 -2.07 -12.59 -10.79
N LYS A 182 -1.03 -13.44 -10.70
CA LYS A 182 -0.73 -14.48 -11.71
C LYS A 182 -1.94 -15.32 -12.14
N LYS A 183 -2.82 -15.69 -11.20
CA LYS A 183 -3.98 -16.54 -11.49
C LYS A 183 -5.12 -15.77 -12.14
N ALA A 184 -5.30 -14.49 -11.81
CA ALA A 184 -6.22 -13.60 -12.52
C ALA A 184 -5.79 -13.38 -13.98
N LEU A 185 -4.48 -13.25 -14.23
CA LEU A 185 -3.94 -13.10 -15.59
C LEU A 185 -4.17 -14.32 -16.49
N GLN A 186 -4.29 -15.52 -15.94
CA GLN A 186 -4.61 -16.72 -16.74
C GLN A 186 -5.99 -16.61 -17.39
N GLY A 187 -6.94 -15.97 -16.73
CA GLY A 187 -8.29 -15.74 -17.28
C GLY A 187 -8.35 -14.65 -18.35
N ALA A 188 -7.29 -13.83 -18.50
CA ALA A 188 -7.24 -12.75 -19.49
C ALA A 188 -6.50 -13.15 -20.78
N GLN A 189 -6.17 -14.44 -20.95
CA GLN A 189 -5.46 -14.93 -22.13
C GLN A 189 -6.26 -14.68 -23.42
N GLY A 190 -5.58 -14.17 -24.45
CA GLY A 190 -6.18 -13.86 -25.75
C GLY A 190 -6.82 -12.47 -25.87
N LEU A 191 -6.84 -11.68 -24.78
CA LEU A 191 -7.24 -10.27 -24.81
C LEU A 191 -6.01 -9.37 -25.04
N ASP A 192 -6.23 -8.17 -25.60
CA ASP A 192 -5.20 -7.14 -25.65
C ASP A 192 -4.80 -6.73 -24.22
N PRO A 193 -3.53 -6.93 -23.80
CA PRO A 193 -3.13 -6.69 -22.42
C PRO A 193 -3.33 -5.24 -21.98
N CYS A 194 -3.07 -4.26 -22.85
CA CYS A 194 -3.18 -2.86 -22.47
C CYS A 194 -4.62 -2.38 -22.31
N SER A 195 -5.55 -2.96 -23.07
CA SER A 195 -6.99 -2.77 -22.85
C SER A 195 -7.42 -3.32 -21.48
N VAL A 196 -6.93 -4.52 -21.10
CA VAL A 196 -7.21 -5.11 -19.79
C VAL A 196 -6.67 -4.22 -18.65
N TYR A 197 -5.42 -3.75 -18.76
CA TYR A 197 -4.84 -2.89 -17.73
C TYR A 197 -5.49 -1.51 -17.67
N SER A 198 -5.87 -0.93 -18.81
CA SER A 198 -6.63 0.33 -18.86
C SER A 198 -7.99 0.17 -18.18
N HIS A 199 -8.59 -1.02 -18.26
CA HIS A 199 -9.84 -1.30 -17.59
C HIS A 199 -9.71 -1.27 -16.06
N ASN A 200 -8.53 -1.65 -15.57
CA ASN A 200 -8.18 -1.77 -14.16
C ASN A 200 -7.69 -0.46 -13.51
N ILE A 201 -7.63 0.65 -14.27
CA ILE A 201 -7.42 1.98 -13.70
C ILE A 201 -8.78 2.64 -13.54
N LEU A 202 -9.10 2.95 -12.30
CA LEU A 202 -10.39 3.48 -11.88
C LEU A 202 -10.21 4.90 -11.36
N THR A 203 -10.86 5.88 -11.99
CA THR A 203 -10.97 7.24 -11.46
C THR A 203 -12.24 7.36 -10.63
N SER A 204 -12.12 7.86 -9.40
CA SER A 204 -13.28 8.08 -8.55
C SER A 204 -14.18 9.17 -9.14
N SER A 205 -15.46 8.88 -9.26
CA SER A 205 -16.53 9.83 -9.52
C SER A 205 -17.47 9.78 -8.31
N ASP A 206 -17.43 10.81 -7.46
CA ASP A 206 -18.37 11.07 -6.37
C ASP A 206 -18.77 9.89 -5.46
N CYS A 207 -18.25 9.87 -4.25
CA CYS A 207 -18.77 9.00 -3.19
C CYS A 207 -20.04 9.62 -2.59
N GLN A 208 -21.20 9.05 -2.90
CA GLN A 208 -22.47 9.53 -2.35
C GLN A 208 -22.93 8.67 -1.17
N MET A 209 -23.52 9.34 -0.16
CA MET A 209 -24.25 8.67 0.91
C MET A 209 -25.56 8.16 0.33
N LYS A 210 -25.88 6.87 0.49
CA LYS A 210 -27.12 6.29 -0.05
C LYS A 210 -28.40 6.94 0.49
N ASN A 211 -28.37 7.53 1.68
CA ASN A 211 -29.52 8.18 2.29
C ASN A 211 -29.19 9.64 2.66
N GLY A 212 -29.98 10.59 2.13
CA GLY A 212 -29.92 12.02 2.46
C GLY A 212 -30.24 12.36 3.93
N ASN A 213 -30.64 11.36 4.73
CA ASN A 213 -31.07 11.53 6.13
C ASN A 213 -30.03 11.05 7.16
N GLY A 214 -28.80 10.70 6.74
CA GLY A 214 -27.66 10.56 7.66
C GLY A 214 -27.68 9.38 8.64
N VAL A 215 -28.67 8.47 8.58
CA VAL A 215 -28.73 7.29 9.46
C VAL A 215 -28.73 6.00 8.64
N GLY A 216 -27.67 5.20 8.80
CA GLY A 216 -27.62 3.78 8.40
C GLY A 216 -27.24 3.48 6.94
N VAL A 217 -26.08 2.82 6.80
CA VAL A 217 -25.47 2.07 5.67
C VAL A 217 -24.77 2.81 4.50
N THR A 218 -23.76 2.08 3.97
CA THR A 218 -22.51 2.39 3.24
C THR A 218 -22.52 3.47 2.15
N GLN A 219 -21.44 4.28 2.13
CA GLN A 219 -21.03 5.10 0.98
C GLN A 219 -20.85 4.22 -0.26
N GLU A 220 -21.67 4.45 -1.29
CA GLU A 220 -21.45 3.88 -2.62
C GLU A 220 -20.60 4.88 -3.42
N CYS A 221 -19.38 4.49 -3.71
CA CYS A 221 -18.47 5.21 -4.59
C CYS A 221 -18.58 4.60 -5.97
N GLN A 222 -18.84 5.47 -6.95
CA GLN A 222 -18.73 5.10 -8.36
C GLN A 222 -17.31 5.36 -8.84
N PHE A 223 -16.85 4.47 -9.71
CA PHE A 223 -15.54 4.56 -10.32
C PHE A 223 -15.68 4.38 -11.81
N GLN A 224 -15.12 5.31 -12.57
CA GLN A 224 -15.06 5.20 -14.02
C GLN A 224 -13.73 4.61 -14.45
N SER A 225 -13.78 3.65 -15.36
CA SER A 225 -12.60 3.04 -15.96
C SER A 225 -11.91 3.98 -16.96
N LYS A 226 -10.58 3.88 -17.07
CA LYS A 226 -9.81 4.56 -18.14
C LYS A 226 -9.93 3.88 -19.51
N TYR A 227 -10.42 2.65 -19.57
CA TYR A 227 -10.71 1.98 -20.83
C TYR A 227 -11.88 2.66 -21.57
N THR A 228 -11.75 2.80 -22.89
CA THR A 228 -12.83 3.28 -23.76
C THR A 228 -13.24 2.14 -24.69
N ALA A 229 -14.51 1.74 -24.61
CA ALA A 229 -15.07 0.70 -25.45
C ALA A 229 -15.16 1.17 -26.92
N PRO A 230 -15.29 0.24 -27.90
CA PRO A 230 -15.36 0.60 -29.32
C PRO A 230 -16.51 1.55 -29.69
N ASN A 231 -17.58 1.58 -28.88
CA ASN A 231 -18.72 2.49 -29.05
C ASN A 231 -18.52 3.86 -28.35
N GLY A 232 -17.35 4.12 -27.76
CA GLY A 232 -17.03 5.35 -27.04
C GLY A 232 -17.37 5.33 -25.54
N ASP A 233 -18.03 4.28 -25.06
CA ASP A 233 -18.44 4.19 -23.65
C ASP A 233 -17.27 3.95 -22.70
N LYS A 234 -17.36 4.50 -21.50
CA LYS A 234 -16.42 4.24 -20.41
C LYS A 234 -17.11 3.45 -19.31
N PRO A 235 -16.70 2.19 -19.06
CA PRO A 235 -17.30 1.34 -18.05
C PRO A 235 -17.24 1.95 -16.64
N VAL A 236 -18.30 1.75 -15.85
CA VAL A 236 -18.40 2.22 -14.46
C VAL A 236 -18.49 1.01 -13.52
N VAL A 237 -17.80 1.09 -12.39
CA VAL A 237 -17.76 0.07 -11.34
C VAL A 237 -18.19 0.72 -10.02
N THR A 238 -19.01 0.02 -9.23
CA THR A 238 -19.39 0.44 -7.88
C THR A 238 -18.75 -0.45 -6.81
N ASN A 239 -18.59 0.09 -5.61
CA ASN A 239 -18.08 -0.64 -4.45
C ASN A 239 -19.21 -1.33 -3.64
N GLN A 240 -19.84 -2.40 -4.14
CA GLN A 240 -20.76 -3.14 -3.26
C GLN A 240 -19.97 -4.01 -2.27
N TYR A 241 -20.16 -3.83 -0.95
CA TYR A 241 -19.59 -4.67 0.12
C TYR A 241 -20.67 -5.31 1.03
N ILE A 242 -20.56 -6.62 1.30
CA ILE A 242 -21.14 -7.31 2.47
C ILE A 242 -19.97 -7.82 3.33
N ARG A 243 -19.98 -7.56 4.64
CA ARG A 243 -18.92 -7.98 5.59
C ARG A 243 -19.04 -9.47 5.94
N GLU A 244 -17.92 -10.21 5.98
CA GLU A 244 -17.85 -11.52 6.64
C GLU A 244 -17.50 -11.36 8.14
N ARG A 245 -17.78 -12.40 8.94
CA ARG A 245 -17.79 -12.40 10.43
C ARG A 245 -16.39 -12.25 11.05
N ASP A 246 -15.30 -12.37 10.28
CA ASP A 246 -13.90 -12.33 10.75
C ASP A 246 -13.20 -10.97 10.59
N GLY A 247 -13.91 -9.95 10.07
CA GLY A 247 -13.36 -8.59 9.94
C GLY A 247 -12.37 -8.39 8.80
N SER A 248 -12.11 -9.40 7.96
CA SER A 248 -11.31 -9.22 6.74
C SER A 248 -12.15 -8.56 5.63
N LYS A 249 -11.64 -7.45 5.06
CA LYS A 249 -12.31 -6.70 3.97
C LYS A 249 -12.04 -7.38 2.63
N VAL A 250 -13.05 -8.00 2.02
CA VAL A 250 -13.06 -8.27 0.58
C VAL A 250 -14.48 -8.13 0.03
N THR A 251 -14.68 -7.23 -0.94
CA THR A 251 -15.81 -7.31 -1.88
C THR A 251 -15.48 -6.53 -3.16
N VAL A 252 -15.63 -7.20 -4.30
CA VAL A 252 -15.94 -6.58 -5.59
C VAL A 252 -17.15 -7.36 -6.11
N THR A 253 -18.32 -6.74 -6.03
CA THR A 253 -19.55 -7.12 -6.72
C THR A 253 -20.06 -5.80 -7.28
N GLN A 254 -20.12 -5.57 -8.58
CA GLN A 254 -20.78 -6.38 -9.60
C GLN A 254 -19.99 -6.28 -10.93
N LEU A 255 -19.53 -7.41 -11.47
CA LEU A 255 -19.09 -7.55 -12.85
C LEU A 255 -20.27 -8.10 -13.66
N SER A 256 -21.14 -7.21 -14.15
CA SER A 256 -22.19 -7.55 -15.11
C SER A 256 -22.66 -6.29 -15.82
N LEU A 257 -22.91 -6.20 -17.12
CA LEU A 257 -22.69 -7.04 -18.32
C LEU A 257 -23.30 -6.20 -19.47
N LEU A 258 -22.74 -6.17 -20.68
CA LEU A 258 -23.31 -6.75 -21.93
C LEU A 258 -22.62 -6.01 -23.10
N ALA A 259 -22.33 -6.53 -24.28
CA ALA A 259 -22.23 -7.85 -24.90
C ALA A 259 -21.78 -7.54 -26.34
N HIS A 260 -20.79 -8.21 -26.95
CA HIS A 260 -21.03 -9.14 -28.06
C HIS A 260 -19.73 -9.93 -28.32
N ARG A 261 -19.50 -11.01 -27.57
CA ARG A 261 -18.98 -12.33 -28.04
C ARG A 261 -18.27 -13.21 -27.00
N TYR A 262 -17.88 -12.71 -25.84
CA TYR A 262 -17.22 -13.56 -24.84
C TYR A 262 -17.81 -13.35 -23.44
N ARG A 263 -18.54 -14.36 -22.95
CA ARG A 263 -19.05 -14.42 -21.57
C ARG A 263 -17.86 -14.65 -20.62
N MET A 264 -17.54 -13.69 -19.76
CA MET A 264 -16.77 -13.95 -18.53
C MET A 264 -17.35 -13.15 -17.36
N SER A 265 -17.99 -13.85 -16.43
CA SER A 265 -18.34 -13.32 -15.11
C SER A 265 -17.16 -13.58 -14.17
N PHE A 266 -16.45 -12.53 -13.74
CA PHE A 266 -15.37 -12.67 -12.76
C PHE A 266 -15.90 -12.50 -11.33
N CYS A 267 -15.95 -13.62 -10.59
CA CYS A 267 -16.31 -13.65 -9.18
C CYS A 267 -15.10 -13.22 -8.34
N ALA A 268 -15.12 -11.97 -7.86
CA ALA A 268 -13.98 -11.29 -7.27
C ALA A 268 -13.96 -11.41 -5.72
N LYS A 269 -13.51 -12.57 -5.22
CA LYS A 269 -13.31 -12.79 -3.76
C LYS A 269 -11.86 -12.96 -3.29
N LYS A 270 -10.82 -12.96 -4.16
CA LYS A 270 -9.44 -13.27 -3.73
C LYS A 270 -8.28 -12.80 -4.64
N TRP A 271 -8.51 -11.85 -5.55
CA TRP A 271 -7.76 -11.82 -6.83
C TRP A 271 -6.94 -10.56 -7.15
N PHE A 272 -7.15 -9.48 -6.41
CA PHE A 272 -6.55 -8.17 -6.70
C PHE A 272 -5.94 -7.54 -5.46
N ARG A 273 -4.83 -6.80 -5.64
CA ARG A 273 -4.28 -5.91 -4.61
C ARG A 273 -4.61 -4.47 -5.00
N PHE A 274 -5.15 -3.71 -4.05
CA PHE A 274 -5.45 -2.30 -4.22
C PHE A 274 -4.17 -1.49 -4.07
N LEU A 275 -3.87 -0.67 -5.07
CA LEU A 275 -2.83 0.35 -4.99
C LEU A 275 -3.55 1.71 -4.98
N LYS A 276 -3.28 2.49 -3.93
CA LYS A 276 -3.56 3.92 -3.94
C LYS A 276 -2.26 4.58 -4.37
N VAL A 277 -2.35 5.34 -5.45
CA VAL A 277 -1.25 6.07 -6.08
C VAL A 277 -1.71 7.52 -6.20
#